data_AF-A0A4C1VVL6-F1
#
_entry.id   AF-A0A4C1VVL6-F1
#
_cell.length_a   1.000
_cell.length_b   1.000
_cell.length_c   1.000
_cell.angle_alpha   90.00
_cell.angle_beta   90.00
_cell.angle_gamma   90.00
#
_symmetry.space_group_name_H-M   'P 1'
#
loop_
_entity.id
_entity.type
_entity.pdbx_description
1 polymer ?
#
loop_
_entity_poly.entity_id
_entity_poly.type
_entity_poly.pdbx_seq_one_letter_code
_entity_poly.pdbx_strand_id
1 'polypeptide(L)'
;MKKLYQTPSTKERKKRSPYASEIDTAMQYIYSYLVENSEECQFSLDELMTKIEGDYRPHMKTVKAQLLKKYGDDILIAVTANEAPVVCFRSTGFKLLTDAWYNEKSDNKLEERKRIIKAVWKSTSWWCENEYFCRNVY
;
A
#
# COMPACT_ATOMS: atom_id res chain seq x y z
N MET A 1 26.31 -51.89 -16.55
CA MET A 1 25.37 -50.75 -16.58
C MET A 1 23.98 -51.22 -16.21
N LYS A 2 23.44 -50.83 -15.05
CA LYS A 2 22.03 -51.08 -14.69
C LYS A 2 21.28 -49.76 -14.84
N LYS A 3 20.34 -49.69 -15.79
CA LYS A 3 19.43 -48.54 -15.93
C LYS A 3 18.36 -48.65 -14.84
N LEU A 4 18.45 -47.80 -13.83
CA LEU A 4 17.39 -47.56 -12.86
C LEU A 4 16.45 -46.52 -13.46
N TYR A 5 15.33 -46.94 -14.02
CA TYR A 5 14.24 -46.02 -14.32
C TYR A 5 13.58 -45.61 -12.99
N GLN A 6 13.55 -44.31 -12.72
CA GLN A 6 12.77 -43.75 -11.62
C GLN A 6 11.32 -43.64 -12.07
N THR A 7 10.41 -44.27 -11.33
CA THR A 7 8.96 -44.10 -11.47
C THR A 7 8.56 -42.67 -11.06
N PRO A 8 7.59 -42.04 -11.74
CA PRO A 8 7.15 -40.69 -11.40
C PRO A 8 6.43 -40.72 -10.05
N SER A 9 6.89 -39.88 -9.12
CA SER A 9 6.30 -39.66 -7.81
C SER A 9 4.84 -39.22 -7.94
N THR A 10 3.92 -40.12 -7.65
CA THR A 10 2.52 -39.82 -7.42
C THR A 10 2.45 -38.93 -6.19
N LYS A 11 2.19 -37.63 -6.38
CA LYS A 11 1.95 -36.69 -5.28
C LYS A 11 0.68 -37.12 -4.55
N GLU A 12 0.83 -37.90 -3.49
CA GLU A 12 -0.24 -38.21 -2.56
C GLU A 12 -0.85 -36.89 -2.08
N ARG A 13 -2.15 -36.70 -2.37
CA ARG A 13 -2.92 -35.57 -1.82
C ARG A 13 -3.03 -35.79 -0.32
N LYS A 14 -2.17 -35.12 0.45
CA LYS A 14 -2.24 -35.12 1.92
C LYS A 14 -3.67 -34.78 2.34
N LYS A 15 -4.32 -35.68 3.08
CA LYS A 15 -5.64 -35.46 3.71
C LYS A 15 -5.57 -34.13 4.47
N ARG A 16 -6.52 -33.23 4.22
CA ARG A 16 -6.63 -31.95 4.94
C ARG A 16 -6.75 -32.25 6.43
N SER A 17 -5.86 -31.69 7.25
CA SER A 17 -5.93 -31.82 8.70
C SER A 17 -7.25 -31.24 9.22
N PRO A 18 -7.90 -31.83 10.23
CA PRO A 18 -9.15 -31.32 10.81
C PRO A 18 -9.08 -29.84 11.22
N TYR A 19 -7.90 -29.39 11.67
CA TYR A 19 -7.65 -28.00 12.06
C TYR A 19 -7.60 -27.00 10.90
N ALA A 20 -7.58 -27.46 9.64
CA ALA A 20 -7.46 -26.56 8.50
C ALA A 20 -8.72 -25.70 8.28
N SER A 21 -9.91 -26.22 8.64
CA SER A 21 -11.16 -25.46 8.53
C SER A 21 -11.25 -24.35 9.57
N GLU A 22 -10.87 -24.63 10.82
CA GLU A 22 -10.87 -23.64 11.91
C GLU A 22 -9.88 -22.50 11.64
N ILE A 23 -8.70 -22.84 11.12
CA ILE A 23 -7.71 -21.84 10.68
C ILE A 23 -8.29 -20.98 9.55
N ASP A 24 -8.98 -21.58 8.58
CA ASP A 24 -9.57 -20.83 7.47
C ASP A 24 -10.64 -19.86 7.97
N THR A 25 -11.54 -20.31 8.84
CA THR A 25 -12.56 -19.46 9.47
C THR A 25 -11.92 -18.30 10.25
N ALA A 26 -10.91 -18.57 11.07
CA ALA A 26 -10.19 -17.51 11.80
C ALA A 26 -9.52 -16.50 10.85
N MET A 27 -8.93 -16.98 9.75
CA MET A 27 -8.31 -16.10 8.75
C MET A 27 -9.35 -15.30 7.96
N GLN A 28 -10.55 -15.81 7.74
CA GLN A 28 -11.62 -15.09 7.06
C GLN A 28 -12.02 -13.80 7.80
N TYR A 29 -12.12 -13.84 9.14
CA TYR A 29 -12.36 -12.64 9.95
C TYR A 29 -11.27 -11.58 9.76
N ILE A 30 -10.01 -12.00 9.77
CA ILE A 30 -8.87 -11.11 9.52
C ILE A 30 -8.98 -10.48 8.12
N TYR A 31 -9.31 -11.28 7.10
CA TYR A 31 -9.43 -10.75 5.74
C TYR A 31 -10.58 -9.77 5.57
N SER A 32 -11.74 -10.04 6.18
CA SER A 32 -12.87 -9.10 6.16
C SER A 32 -12.48 -7.78 6.80
N TYR A 33 -11.83 -7.82 7.97
CA TYR A 33 -11.35 -6.63 8.66
C TYR A 33 -10.36 -5.82 7.83
N LEU A 34 -9.41 -6.48 7.16
CA LEU A 34 -8.44 -5.82 6.28
C LEU A 34 -9.09 -5.17 5.05
N VAL A 35 -10.18 -5.74 4.53
CA VAL A 35 -10.93 -5.18 3.40
C VAL A 35 -11.74 -3.97 3.84
N GLU A 36 -12.38 -4.04 5.01
CA GLU A 36 -13.15 -2.93 5.59
C GLU A 36 -12.27 -1.73 5.89
N ASN A 37 -11.04 -1.96 6.38
CA ASN A 37 -10.09 -0.90 6.74
C ASN A 37 -9.03 -0.68 5.64
N SER A 38 -9.43 -0.77 4.38
CA SER A 38 -8.51 -0.65 3.24
C SER A 38 -7.83 0.72 3.10
N GLU A 39 -8.31 1.74 3.82
CA GLU A 39 -7.67 3.06 3.93
C GLU A 39 -6.40 3.00 4.79
N GLU A 40 -6.33 2.07 5.74
CA GLU A 40 -5.17 1.87 6.59
C GLU A 40 -4.14 0.98 5.90
N CYS A 41 -2.89 1.45 5.90
CA CYS A 41 -1.79 0.77 5.25
C CYS A 41 -1.02 -0.17 6.20
N GLN A 42 -1.19 -0.03 7.51
CA GLN A 42 -0.38 -0.70 8.53
C GLN A 42 -1.26 -1.27 9.64
N PHE A 43 -1.02 -2.52 10.01
CA PHE A 43 -1.76 -3.20 11.07
C PHE A 43 -0.81 -3.92 12.02
N SER A 44 -1.06 -3.81 13.32
CA SER A 44 -0.33 -4.62 14.29
C SER A 44 -0.86 -6.06 14.28
N LEU A 45 0.02 -7.05 14.42
CA LEU A 45 -0.42 -8.45 14.40
C LEU A 45 -1.31 -8.77 15.61
N ASP A 46 -1.09 -8.13 16.76
CA ASP A 46 -1.90 -8.32 17.97
C ASP A 46 -3.32 -7.79 17.80
N GLU A 47 -3.49 -6.69 17.06
CA GLU A 47 -4.80 -6.17 16.67
C GLU A 47 -5.54 -7.16 15.77
N LEU A 48 -4.87 -7.68 14.73
CA LEU A 48 -5.47 -8.69 13.85
C LEU A 48 -5.90 -9.94 14.62
N MET A 49 -5.09 -10.35 15.60
CA MET A 49 -5.41 -11.47 16.51
C MET A 49 -6.60 -11.18 17.43
N THR A 50 -6.84 -9.92 17.78
CA THR A 50 -7.96 -9.50 18.62
C THR A 50 -9.28 -9.54 17.87
N LYS A 51 -9.26 -9.36 16.54
CA LYS A 51 -10.46 -9.41 15.67
C LYS A 51 -10.96 -10.81 15.35
N ILE A 52 -10.22 -11.85 15.71
CA ILE A 52 -10.69 -13.23 15.52
C ILE A 52 -11.80 -13.50 16.53
N GLU A 53 -13.03 -13.62 16.02
CA GLU A 53 -14.18 -14.06 16.80
C GLU A 53 -14.28 -15.60 16.73
N GLY A 54 -14.15 -16.25 17.90
CA GLY A 54 -14.25 -17.70 18.04
C GLY A 54 -13.38 -18.28 19.15
N ASP A 55 -13.63 -19.55 19.50
CA ASP A 55 -12.88 -20.28 20.53
C ASP A 55 -11.46 -20.65 20.07
N TYR A 56 -11.24 -20.74 18.76
CA TYR A 56 -9.95 -21.11 18.18
C TYR A 56 -9.09 -19.88 17.88
N ARG A 57 -7.96 -19.75 18.58
CA ARG A 57 -6.94 -18.73 18.32
C ARG A 57 -5.69 -19.35 17.66
N PRO A 58 -5.45 -19.10 16.35
CA PRO A 58 -4.27 -19.60 15.68
C PRO A 58 -2.99 -18.95 16.23
N HIS A 59 -1.86 -19.65 16.17
CA HIS A 59 -0.59 -19.05 16.56
C HIS A 59 -0.17 -17.93 15.58
N MET A 60 0.50 -16.88 16.06
CA MET A 60 0.97 -15.74 15.23
C MET A 60 1.76 -16.19 14.00
N LYS A 61 2.57 -17.24 14.14
CA LYS A 61 3.32 -17.86 13.02
C LYS A 61 2.42 -18.34 11.88
N THR A 62 1.26 -18.93 12.22
CA THR A 62 0.27 -19.41 11.26
C THR A 62 -0.37 -18.23 10.52
N VAL A 63 -0.73 -17.17 11.25
CA VAL A 63 -1.31 -15.96 10.66
C VAL A 63 -0.31 -15.30 9.70
N LYS A 64 0.95 -15.13 10.11
CA LYS A 64 2.02 -14.63 9.24
C LYS A 64 2.17 -15.46 7.97
N ALA A 65 2.21 -16.78 8.09
CA ALA A 65 2.34 -17.68 6.95
C ALA A 65 1.14 -17.60 5.99
N GLN A 66 -0.08 -17.48 6.53
CA GLN A 66 -1.29 -17.34 5.72
C GLN A 66 -1.36 -15.97 5.02
N LEU A 67 -0.99 -14.89 5.71
CA LEU A 67 -0.89 -13.55 5.11
C LEU A 67 0.12 -13.53 3.96
N LEU A 68 1.32 -14.08 4.18
CA LEU A 68 2.34 -14.22 3.14
C LEU A 68 1.86 -15.12 1.99
N LYS A 69 1.08 -16.16 2.28
CA LYS A 69 0.54 -17.03 1.23
C LYS A 69 -0.52 -16.33 0.37
N LYS A 70 -1.36 -15.47 0.95
CA LYS A 70 -2.44 -14.79 0.24
C LYS A 70 -1.97 -13.56 -0.52
N TYR A 71 -1.13 -12.74 0.11
CA TYR A 71 -0.69 -11.44 -0.44
C TYR A 71 0.74 -11.46 -0.97
N GLY A 72 1.54 -12.47 -0.64
CA GLY A 72 2.90 -12.62 -1.17
C GLY A 72 3.77 -11.39 -0.91
N ASP A 73 4.26 -10.80 -2.00
CA ASP A 73 5.14 -9.64 -2.00
C ASP A 73 4.41 -8.30 -1.85
N ASP A 74 3.07 -8.30 -1.87
CA ASP A 74 2.26 -7.08 -1.67
C ASP A 74 2.29 -6.59 -0.21
N ILE A 75 2.73 -7.45 0.71
CA ILE A 75 2.85 -7.14 2.14
C ILE A 75 4.31 -7.17 2.61
N LEU A 76 4.62 -6.29 3.57
CA LEU A 76 5.86 -6.26 4.31
C LEU A 76 5.54 -6.57 5.78
N ILE A 77 6.19 -7.56 6.35
CA ILE A 77 6.08 -7.85 7.79
C ILE A 77 7.33 -7.32 8.47
N ALA A 78 7.19 -6.21 9.19
CA ALA A 78 8.25 -5.64 10.02
C ALA A 78 8.22 -6.30 11.40
N VAL A 79 9.38 -6.77 11.86
CA VAL A 79 9.54 -7.34 13.20
C VAL A 79 10.58 -6.51 13.95
N THR A 80 10.14 -5.83 15.00
CA THR A 80 11.01 -5.07 15.90
C THR A 80 11.27 -5.92 17.15
N ALA A 81 12.46 -5.83 17.75
CA ALA A 81 12.85 -6.69 18.87
C ALA A 81 11.97 -6.54 20.13
N ASN A 82 11.33 -5.38 20.32
CA ASN A 82 10.58 -5.04 21.53
C ASN A 82 9.10 -4.69 21.26
N GLU A 83 8.63 -4.79 20.02
CA GLU A 83 7.27 -4.38 19.66
C GLU A 83 6.55 -5.49 18.89
N ALA A 84 5.22 -5.41 18.89
CA ALA A 84 4.38 -6.32 18.13
C ALA A 84 4.76 -6.24 16.64
N PRO A 85 4.84 -7.39 15.93
CA PRO A 85 5.09 -7.38 14.49
C PRO A 85 4.02 -6.57 13.75
N VAL A 86 4.42 -5.75 12.79
CA VAL A 86 3.51 -4.92 11.99
C VAL A 86 3.45 -5.46 10.56
N VAL A 87 2.26 -5.50 10.00
CA VAL A 87 1.98 -5.88 8.61
C VAL A 87 1.64 -4.61 7.83
N CYS A 88 2.44 -4.30 6.81
CA CYS A 88 2.28 -3.12 5.98
C CYS A 88 2.02 -3.49 4.52
N PHE A 89 1.00 -2.90 3.89
CA PHE A 89 0.73 -3.09 2.45
C PHE A 89 1.58 -2.16 1.60
N ARG A 90 2.35 -2.70 0.65
CA ARG A 90 3.22 -1.90 -0.21
C ARG A 90 2.45 -1.03 -1.21
N SER A 91 1.37 -1.57 -1.76
CA SER A 91 0.60 -0.93 -2.84
C SER A 91 -0.30 0.21 -2.33
N THR A 92 -0.86 0.08 -1.13
CA THR A 92 -1.74 1.09 -0.52
C THR A 92 -0.96 2.33 -0.11
N GLY A 93 0.22 2.17 0.52
CA GLY A 93 1.06 3.30 0.90
C GLY A 93 1.53 4.13 -0.30
N PHE A 94 1.89 3.47 -1.41
CA PHE A 94 2.29 4.16 -2.62
C PHE A 94 1.13 4.96 -3.24
N LYS A 95 -0.08 4.37 -3.32
CA LYS A 95 -1.27 5.06 -3.84
C LYS A 95 -1.67 6.23 -2.95
N LEU A 96 -1.71 6.05 -1.64
CA LEU A 96 -2.07 7.13 -0.69
C LEU A 96 -1.08 8.30 -0.77
N LEU A 97 0.23 8.02 -0.80
CA LEU A 97 1.26 9.06 -0.95
C LEU A 97 1.18 9.75 -2.31
N THR A 98 0.93 8.97 -3.38
CA THR A 98 0.80 9.50 -4.73
C THR A 98 -0.44 10.37 -4.86
N ASP A 99 -1.59 9.91 -4.37
CA ASP A 99 -2.86 10.62 -4.44
C ASP A 99 -2.83 11.87 -3.55
N ALA A 100 -2.30 11.81 -2.32
CA ALA A 100 -2.13 13.00 -1.48
C ALA A 100 -1.24 14.05 -2.17
N TRP A 101 -0.11 13.62 -2.73
CA TRP A 101 0.82 14.50 -3.43
C TRP A 101 0.24 15.10 -4.72
N TYR A 102 -0.50 14.31 -5.51
CA TYR A 102 -1.10 14.79 -6.75
C TYR A 102 -2.37 15.62 -6.52
N ASN A 103 -3.15 15.33 -5.49
CA ASN A 103 -4.36 16.10 -5.15
C ASN A 103 -4.00 17.48 -4.58
N GLU A 104 -3.02 17.58 -3.67
CA GLU A 104 -2.49 18.89 -3.23
C GLU A 104 -1.89 19.68 -4.39
N LYS A 105 -1.27 18.99 -5.36
CA LYS A 105 -0.65 19.64 -6.52
C LYS A 105 -1.63 19.96 -7.64
N SER A 106 -2.77 19.26 -7.75
CA SER A 106 -3.80 19.55 -8.76
C SER A 106 -4.56 20.82 -8.46
N ASP A 107 -4.83 21.11 -7.19
CA ASP A 107 -5.46 22.37 -6.76
C ASP A 107 -4.54 23.57 -7.04
N ASN A 108 -3.23 23.35 -7.05
CA ASN A 108 -2.25 24.40 -7.28
C ASN A 108 -1.99 24.71 -8.76
N LYS A 109 -2.36 23.84 -9.73
CA LYS A 109 -2.08 24.08 -11.16
C LYS A 109 -2.76 25.35 -11.71
N LEU A 110 -3.98 25.64 -11.25
CA LEU A 110 -4.74 26.81 -11.68
C LEU A 110 -4.17 28.08 -11.05
N GLU A 111 -3.78 28.03 -9.78
CA GLU A 111 -3.12 29.13 -9.07
C GLU A 111 -1.70 29.40 -9.57
N GLU A 112 -0.92 28.37 -9.87
CA GLU A 112 0.41 28.49 -10.48
C GLU A 112 0.32 29.16 -11.86
N ARG A 113 -0.66 28.74 -12.70
CA ARG A 113 -0.92 29.37 -14.00
C ARG A 113 -1.33 30.84 -13.85
N LYS A 114 -2.21 31.16 -12.89
CA LYS A 114 -2.58 32.57 -12.60
C LYS A 114 -1.37 33.39 -12.14
N ARG A 115 -0.47 32.83 -11.32
CA ARG A 115 0.78 33.50 -10.91
C ARG A 115 1.70 33.77 -12.10
N ILE A 116 1.91 32.79 -12.97
CA ILE A 116 2.72 32.94 -14.19
C ILE A 116 2.12 34.00 -15.11
N ILE A 117 0.81 33.95 -15.36
CA ILE A 117 0.11 34.95 -16.19
C ILE A 117 0.24 36.35 -15.56
N LYS A 118 0.07 36.47 -14.24
CA LYS A 118 0.21 37.75 -13.52
C LYS A 118 1.64 38.28 -13.56
N ALA A 119 2.65 37.41 -13.50
CA ALA A 119 4.06 37.79 -13.60
C ALA A 119 4.44 38.22 -15.02
N VAL A 120 3.96 37.50 -16.04
CA VAL A 120 4.11 37.88 -17.45
C VAL A 120 3.44 39.22 -17.70
N TRP A 121 2.18 39.39 -17.28
CA TRP A 121 1.41 40.61 -17.47
C TRP A 121 2.05 41.83 -16.77
N LYS A 122 2.52 41.65 -15.53
CA LYS A 122 3.31 42.68 -14.84
C LYS A 122 4.58 43.03 -15.60
N SER A 123 5.29 42.03 -16.11
CA SER A 123 6.51 42.25 -16.89
C SER A 123 6.19 43.04 -18.16
N THR A 124 5.25 42.60 -18.99
CA THR A 124 4.88 43.32 -20.23
C THR A 124 4.36 44.73 -19.96
N SER A 125 3.60 44.93 -18.88
CA SER A 125 3.16 46.27 -18.49
C SER A 125 4.35 47.16 -18.11
N TRP A 126 5.33 46.61 -17.39
CA TRP A 126 6.58 47.32 -17.03
C TRP A 126 7.48 47.61 -18.24
N TRP A 127 7.51 46.69 -19.22
CA TRP A 127 8.19 46.90 -20.49
C TRP A 127 7.51 48.01 -21.31
N CYS A 128 6.17 48.00 -21.42
CA CYS A 128 5.44 49.07 -22.10
C CYS A 128 5.64 50.43 -21.41
N GLU A 129 5.48 50.53 -20.09
CA GLU A 129 5.64 51.80 -19.36
C GLU A 129 7.05 52.39 -19.49
N ASN A 130 8.09 51.56 -19.51
CA ASN A 130 9.47 52.04 -19.72
C ASN A 130 9.80 52.33 -21.19
N GLU A 131 9.17 51.65 -22.16
CA GLU A 131 9.42 51.87 -23.59
C GLU A 131 8.68 53.11 -24.14
N TYR A 132 7.54 53.50 -23.54
CA TYR A 132 6.86 54.77 -23.84
C TYR A 132 7.60 56.00 -23.28
N PHE A 133 8.45 55.86 -22.26
CA PHE A 133 9.28 56.97 -21.76
C PHE A 133 10.48 57.25 -22.67
N CYS A 134 11.00 56.23 -23.37
CA CYS A 134 12.13 56.39 -24.29
C CYS A 134 11.78 56.93 -25.68
N ARG A 135 10.49 57.01 -26.06
CA ARG A 135 10.07 57.52 -27.38
C ARG A 135 9.65 58.99 -27.43
N ASN A 136 9.52 59.68 -26.30
CA ASN A 136 9.16 61.11 -26.24
C ASN A 136 10.29 62.02 -25.75
N VAL A 137 11.54 61.54 -25.78
CA VAL A 137 12.74 62.37 -25.54
C VAL A 137 13.68 62.23 -26.73
N TYR A 138 13.26 62.71 -27.90
CA TYR A 138 14.13 63.16 -28.98
C TYR A 138 13.42 64.23 -29.80
#